data_AF-A0A8H3AT02-F1
#
_entry.id   AF-A0A8H3AT02-F1
#
_cell.length_a   1.000
_cell.length_b   1.000
_cell.length_c   1.000
_cell.angle_alpha   90.00
_cell.angle_beta   90.00
_cell.angle_gamma   90.00
#
_symmetry.space_group_name_H-M   'P 1'
#
loop_
_entity.id
_entity.type
_entity.pdbx_description
1 polymer ?
#
loop_
_entity_poly.entity_id
_entity_poly.type
_entity_poly.pdbx_seq_one_letter_code
_entity_poly.pdbx_strand_id
1 'polypeptide(L)'
;MNEPKFNEYDIVSSGEERSGAEERWVSFQPFLLSKGYRLRPRYHPDWIPSWRLTGLRAAYCEDSIDCMPLRVLDGTRSSDGSQVMIKTLVPKQGEGEDELAVLQLFSKPPLKENPANHVVPCLDTFPIPGKESGHFVVMPLLGQYDELPFKRIPEVHDFLQQLFEASTMIMV
;
A
#
# COMPACT_ATOMS: atom_id res chain seq x y z
N MET A 1 -2.62 -9.39 -25.84
CA MET A 1 -2.09 -9.34 -24.47
C MET A 1 -2.02 -10.77 -23.99
N ASN A 2 -0.82 -11.26 -23.65
CA ASN A 2 -0.66 -12.64 -23.15
C ASN A 2 -1.31 -12.75 -21.78
N GLU A 3 -2.03 -13.84 -21.54
CA GLU A 3 -2.57 -14.18 -20.22
C GLU A 3 -1.45 -14.18 -19.15
N PRO A 4 -1.74 -13.73 -17.92
CA PRO A 4 -0.78 -13.80 -16.83
C PRO A 4 -0.36 -15.27 -16.62
N LYS A 5 0.95 -15.52 -16.57
CA LYS A 5 1.51 -16.87 -16.38
C LYS A 5 1.30 -17.44 -14.96
N PHE A 6 0.59 -16.72 -14.10
CA PHE A 6 0.42 -17.02 -12.68
C PHE A 6 -1.03 -16.74 -12.26
N ASN A 7 -1.50 -17.50 -11.27
CA ASN A 7 -2.80 -17.28 -10.66
C ASN A 7 -2.72 -16.10 -9.69
N GLU A 8 -3.27 -14.93 -10.03
CA GLU A 8 -3.21 -13.73 -9.20
C GLU A 8 -3.93 -13.84 -7.83
N TYR A 9 -4.70 -14.91 -7.61
CA TYR A 9 -5.38 -15.22 -6.35
C TYR A 9 -4.64 -16.25 -5.51
N ASP A 10 -3.53 -16.80 -6.00
CA ASP A 10 -2.67 -17.65 -5.19
C ASP A 10 -1.92 -16.81 -4.16
N ILE A 11 -2.18 -17.10 -2.89
CA ILE A 11 -1.57 -16.44 -1.73
C ILE A 11 -0.53 -17.32 -1.05
N VAL A 12 -0.31 -18.55 -1.53
CA VAL A 12 0.65 -19.46 -0.91
C VAL A 12 2.05 -19.00 -1.25
N SER A 13 2.70 -18.38 -0.27
CA SER A 13 4.06 -17.88 -0.39
C SER A 13 4.99 -18.68 0.51
N SER A 14 6.28 -18.70 0.17
CA SER A 14 7.32 -19.19 1.05
C SER A 14 8.53 -18.27 0.99
N GLY A 15 9.51 -18.51 1.88
CA GLY A 15 10.80 -17.85 1.76
C GLY A 15 11.42 -18.08 0.38
N GLU A 16 11.30 -19.26 -0.20
CA GLU A 16 12.03 -19.59 -1.45
C GLU A 16 11.25 -19.28 -2.73
N GLU A 17 9.93 -19.11 -2.63
CA GLU A 17 9.04 -19.00 -3.78
C GLU A 17 7.99 -17.92 -3.54
N ARG A 18 7.76 -17.12 -4.58
CA ARG A 18 6.73 -16.08 -4.60
C ARG A 18 5.37 -16.68 -4.92
N SER A 19 4.33 -16.22 -4.23
CA SER A 19 2.96 -16.59 -4.61
C SER A 19 2.55 -15.92 -5.92
N GLY A 20 1.47 -16.39 -6.55
CA GLY A 20 0.94 -15.72 -7.74
C GLY A 20 0.50 -14.26 -7.50
N ALA A 21 0.06 -13.92 -6.29
CA ALA A 21 -0.20 -12.54 -5.89
C ALA A 21 1.08 -11.69 -5.84
N GLU A 22 2.21 -12.28 -5.44
CA GLU A 22 3.49 -11.60 -5.43
C GLU A 22 4.05 -11.43 -6.85
N GLU A 23 3.90 -12.44 -7.71
CA GLU A 23 4.25 -12.35 -9.13
C GLU A 23 3.45 -11.25 -9.85
N ARG A 24 2.20 -11.00 -9.44
CA ARG A 24 1.44 -9.85 -9.90
C ARG A 24 2.14 -8.53 -9.56
N TRP A 25 2.63 -8.36 -8.34
CA TRP A 25 3.39 -7.16 -7.96
C TRP A 25 4.71 -7.03 -8.70
N VAL A 26 5.41 -8.15 -8.92
CA VAL A 26 6.64 -8.19 -9.75
C VAL A 26 6.35 -7.68 -11.16
N SER A 27 5.21 -8.05 -11.75
CA SER A 27 4.81 -7.56 -13.08
C SER A 27 4.61 -6.04 -13.14
N PHE A 28 4.26 -5.41 -12.02
CA PHE A 28 4.11 -3.96 -11.93
C PHE A 28 5.41 -3.23 -11.58
N GLN A 29 6.43 -3.94 -11.11
CA GLN A 29 7.65 -3.33 -10.56
C GLN A 29 8.34 -2.37 -11.55
N PRO A 30 8.54 -2.70 -12.85
CA PRO A 30 9.21 -1.78 -13.78
C PRO A 30 8.43 -0.48 -13.97
N PHE A 31 7.09 -0.57 -14.01
CA PHE A 31 6.23 0.59 -14.15
C PHE A 31 6.22 1.46 -12.89
N LEU A 32 6.10 0.86 -11.70
CA LEU A 32 6.17 1.56 -10.42
C LEU A 32 7.52 2.27 -10.24
N LEU A 33 8.61 1.61 -10.61
CA LEU A 33 9.94 2.21 -10.59
C LEU A 33 10.04 3.40 -11.54
N SER A 34 9.45 3.32 -12.74
CA SER A 34 9.38 4.45 -13.69
C SER A 34 8.59 5.65 -13.15
N LYS A 35 7.67 5.41 -12.20
CA LYS A 35 6.92 6.45 -11.47
C LYS A 35 7.64 6.95 -10.22
N GLY A 36 8.83 6.43 -9.91
CA GLY A 36 9.62 6.81 -8.75
C GLY A 36 9.34 6.00 -7.49
N TYR A 37 8.67 4.85 -7.59
CA TYR A 37 8.37 3.98 -6.45
C TYR A 37 9.12 2.66 -6.54
N ARG A 38 10.01 2.41 -5.57
CA ARG A 38 10.80 1.18 -5.49
C ARG A 38 10.13 0.21 -4.52
N LEU A 39 9.82 -1.00 -4.99
CA LEU A 39 9.33 -2.09 -4.14
C LEU A 39 10.49 -2.76 -3.38
N ARG A 40 10.15 -3.53 -2.34
CA ARG A 40 11.12 -4.37 -1.60
C ARG A 40 11.88 -5.32 -2.55
N PRO A 41 13.13 -5.72 -2.21
CA PRO A 41 13.94 -6.59 -3.06
C PRO A 41 13.24 -7.88 -3.52
N ARG A 42 12.36 -8.45 -2.68
CA ARG A 42 11.54 -9.63 -3.00
C ARG A 42 10.74 -9.48 -4.31
N TYR A 43 10.28 -8.28 -4.62
CA TYR A 43 9.46 -7.99 -5.80
C TYR A 43 10.30 -7.56 -7.01
N HIS A 44 11.63 -7.63 -6.93
CA HIS A 44 12.48 -7.43 -8.09
C HIS A 44 12.30 -8.62 -9.07
N PRO A 45 12.22 -8.38 -10.40
CA PRO A 45 12.08 -9.47 -11.37
C PRO A 45 13.15 -10.55 -11.25
N ASP A 46 14.40 -10.12 -11.06
CA ASP A 46 15.57 -10.99 -10.88
C ASP A 46 15.90 -11.29 -9.40
N TRP A 47 14.89 -11.31 -8.52
CA TRP A 47 15.11 -11.53 -7.09
C TRP A 47 15.79 -12.87 -6.82
N ILE A 48 16.87 -12.81 -6.05
CA ILE A 48 17.56 -13.96 -5.47
C ILE A 48 17.45 -13.81 -3.95
N PRO A 49 16.95 -14.83 -3.22
CA PRO A 49 16.80 -14.73 -1.77
C PRO A 49 18.12 -14.38 -1.07
N SER A 50 18.11 -13.32 -0.27
CA SER A 50 19.34 -12.75 0.30
C SER A 50 20.12 -13.72 1.20
N TRP A 51 19.43 -14.66 1.87
CA TRP A 51 20.07 -15.69 2.69
C TRP A 51 20.90 -16.69 1.88
N ARG A 52 20.61 -16.88 0.58
CA ARG A 52 21.46 -17.72 -0.29
C ARG A 52 22.83 -17.09 -0.52
N LEU A 53 22.93 -15.77 -0.43
CA LEU A 53 24.16 -15.01 -0.65
C LEU A 53 24.90 -14.74 0.66
N THR A 54 24.17 -14.52 1.75
CA THR A 54 24.74 -14.13 3.05
C THR A 54 24.99 -15.31 4.00
N GLY A 55 24.35 -16.46 3.78
CA GLY A 55 24.40 -17.60 4.70
C GLY A 55 23.57 -17.44 5.97
N LEU A 56 22.77 -16.37 6.07
CA LEU A 56 21.84 -16.16 7.18
C LEU A 56 20.66 -17.13 7.11
N ARG A 57 19.86 -17.21 8.18
CA ARG A 57 18.57 -17.91 8.12
C ARG A 57 17.55 -16.97 7.48
N ALA A 58 16.69 -17.52 6.60
CA ALA A 58 15.64 -16.75 5.92
C ALA A 58 14.83 -15.87 6.88
N ALA A 59 14.46 -16.38 8.06
CA ALA A 59 13.70 -15.65 9.09
C ALA A 59 14.37 -14.35 9.60
N TYR A 60 15.63 -14.09 9.30
CA TYR A 60 16.35 -12.86 9.63
C TYR A 60 16.50 -11.90 8.44
N CYS A 61 15.96 -12.26 7.29
CA CYS A 61 16.07 -11.51 6.05
C CYS A 61 14.71 -10.90 5.71
N GLU A 62 14.66 -9.58 5.52
CA GLU A 62 13.42 -8.86 5.19
C GLU A 62 12.72 -9.43 3.95
N ASP A 63 13.50 -9.82 2.93
CA ASP A 63 13.00 -10.38 1.68
C ASP A 63 12.48 -11.82 1.80
N SER A 64 12.51 -12.41 3.00
CA SER A 64 11.77 -13.66 3.30
C SER A 64 10.32 -13.41 3.67
N ILE A 65 9.96 -12.17 4.00
CA ILE A 65 8.62 -11.79 4.46
C ILE A 65 7.80 -11.40 3.23
N ASP A 66 6.69 -12.09 3.01
CA ASP A 66 5.75 -11.79 1.94
C ASP A 66 4.91 -10.54 2.27
N CYS A 67 3.91 -10.24 1.43
CA CYS A 67 2.86 -9.31 1.77
C CYS A 67 1.53 -10.05 1.61
N MET A 68 0.93 -10.46 2.73
CA MET A 68 -0.35 -11.17 2.76
C MET A 68 -1.52 -10.45 2.05
N PRO A 69 -1.69 -9.11 2.13
CA PRO A 69 -2.83 -8.48 1.48
C PRO A 69 -2.66 -8.29 -0.04
N LEU A 70 -3.56 -8.89 -0.82
CA LEU A 70 -3.54 -8.95 -2.29
C LEU A 70 -3.48 -7.60 -3.02
N ARG A 71 -4.03 -6.54 -2.42
CA ARG A 71 -4.25 -5.24 -3.10
C ARG A 71 -3.37 -4.12 -2.57
N VAL A 72 -2.50 -4.37 -1.60
CA VAL A 72 -1.60 -3.34 -1.08
C VAL A 72 -0.18 -3.89 -0.95
N LEU A 73 0.81 -3.03 -1.16
CA LEU A 73 2.20 -3.36 -0.97
C LEU A 73 2.98 -2.13 -0.54
N ASP A 74 3.89 -2.30 0.41
CA ASP A 74 4.80 -1.25 0.83
C ASP A 74 5.89 -0.97 -0.20
N GLY A 75 6.39 0.27 -0.21
CA GLY A 75 7.47 0.67 -1.09
C GLY A 75 8.22 1.88 -0.55
N THR A 76 9.23 2.30 -1.31
CA THR A 76 10.03 3.49 -1.02
C THR A 76 9.85 4.50 -2.15
N ARG A 77 9.47 5.74 -1.81
CA ARG A 77 9.48 6.85 -2.76
C ARG A 77 10.92 7.28 -3.04
N SER A 78 11.30 7.31 -4.31
CA SER A 78 12.70 7.50 -4.72
C SER A 78 13.18 8.95 -4.56
N SER A 79 12.27 9.93 -4.56
CA SER A 79 12.63 11.34 -4.49
C SER A 79 13.14 11.78 -3.11
N ASP A 80 12.71 11.13 -2.04
CA ASP A 80 13.05 11.50 -0.65
C ASP A 80 13.34 10.31 0.27
N GLY A 81 13.17 9.07 -0.21
CA GLY A 81 13.39 7.87 0.59
C GLY A 81 12.25 7.53 1.55
N SER A 82 11.12 8.23 1.53
CA SER A 82 10.00 7.96 2.43
C SER A 82 9.35 6.61 2.16
N GLN A 83 8.95 5.90 3.22
CA GLN A 83 8.15 4.68 3.10
C GLN A 83 6.70 5.02 2.77
N VAL A 84 6.12 4.27 1.85
CA VAL A 84 4.75 4.46 1.36
C VAL A 84 4.01 3.13 1.28
N MET A 85 2.69 3.21 1.30
CA MET A 85 1.80 2.11 0.97
C MET A 85 1.22 2.33 -0.42
N ILE A 86 1.33 1.34 -1.30
CA ILE A 86 0.81 1.38 -2.67
C ILE A 86 -0.39 0.44 -2.74
N LYS A 87 -1.57 0.99 -3.00
CA LYS A 87 -2.81 0.23 -3.16
C LYS A 87 -3.20 0.11 -4.62
N THR A 88 -3.54 -1.09 -5.07
CA THR A 88 -4.27 -1.30 -6.33
C THR A 88 -5.76 -1.12 -6.08
N LEU A 89 -6.34 -0.10 -6.70
CA LEU A 89 -7.76 0.19 -6.69
C LEU A 89 -8.32 -0.22 -8.06
N VAL A 90 -9.05 -1.34 -8.09
CA VAL A 90 -9.71 -1.84 -9.31
C VAL A 90 -11.18 -2.01 -8.97
N PRO A 91 -12.04 -1.04 -9.36
CA PRO A 91 -13.46 -1.10 -9.06
C PRO A 91 -14.10 -2.35 -9.69
N LYS A 92 -15.00 -3.01 -8.97
CA LYS A 92 -15.69 -4.21 -9.45
C LYS A 92 -17.06 -4.34 -8.80
N GLN A 93 -18.10 -4.52 -9.61
CA GLN A 93 -19.46 -4.83 -9.13
C GLN A 93 -19.98 -3.83 -8.07
N GLY A 94 -19.76 -2.52 -8.27
CA GLY A 94 -20.15 -1.48 -7.31
C GLY A 94 -19.17 -1.25 -6.15
N GLU A 95 -18.20 -2.15 -5.93
CA GLU A 95 -17.13 -1.94 -4.94
C GLU A 95 -16.06 -1.00 -5.51
N GLY A 96 -15.75 0.07 -4.77
CA GLY A 96 -14.60 0.95 -5.04
C GLY A 96 -14.81 1.98 -6.16
N GLU A 97 -16.02 2.12 -6.72
CA GLU A 97 -16.31 3.06 -7.83
C GLU A 97 -16.01 4.52 -7.46
N ASP A 98 -16.40 4.93 -6.26
CA ASP A 98 -16.18 6.30 -5.77
C ASP A 98 -14.92 6.44 -4.91
N GLU A 99 -14.23 5.34 -4.60
CA GLU A 99 -13.14 5.35 -3.61
C GLU A 99 -12.02 6.32 -4.02
N LEU A 100 -11.60 6.29 -5.30
CA LEU A 100 -10.57 7.20 -5.79
C LEU A 100 -11.02 8.67 -5.72
N ALA A 101 -12.28 8.94 -6.08
CA ALA A 101 -12.83 10.29 -6.10
C ALA A 101 -12.90 10.87 -4.67
N VAL A 102 -13.36 10.06 -3.71
CA VAL A 102 -13.42 10.43 -2.29
C VAL A 102 -12.01 10.66 -1.73
N LEU A 103 -11.06 9.76 -1.98
CA LEU A 103 -9.67 9.93 -1.52
C LEU A 103 -9.04 11.19 -2.07
N GLN A 104 -9.25 11.50 -3.35
CA GLN A 104 -8.73 12.72 -3.98
C GLN A 104 -9.40 13.98 -3.43
N LEU A 105 -10.70 13.93 -3.12
CA LEU A 105 -11.45 15.04 -2.55
C LEU A 105 -10.87 15.45 -1.20
N PHE A 106 -10.66 14.49 -0.28
CA PHE A 106 -10.06 14.76 1.04
C PHE A 106 -8.56 15.09 0.99
N SER A 107 -7.89 14.81 -0.13
CA SER A 107 -6.45 15.07 -0.30
C SER A 107 -6.13 16.37 -1.05
N LYS A 108 -7.14 17.21 -1.34
CA LYS A 108 -6.99 18.50 -2.02
C LYS A 108 -7.55 19.65 -1.16
N PRO A 109 -7.01 20.88 -1.29
CA PRO A 109 -7.63 22.05 -0.69
C PRO A 109 -9.09 22.22 -1.18
N PRO A 110 -10.01 22.70 -0.33
CA PRO A 110 -9.77 23.17 1.04
C PRO A 110 -9.76 22.04 2.09
N LEU A 111 -10.26 20.84 1.77
CA LEU A 111 -10.43 19.76 2.76
C LEU A 111 -9.10 19.26 3.33
N LYS A 112 -8.05 19.18 2.51
CA LYS A 112 -6.70 18.84 2.99
C LYS A 112 -6.18 19.80 4.07
N GLU A 113 -6.59 21.06 4.02
CA GLU A 113 -6.13 22.11 4.94
C GLU A 113 -7.02 22.24 6.18
N ASN A 114 -8.13 21.50 6.22
CA ASN A 114 -9.01 21.49 7.37
C ASN A 114 -8.36 20.68 8.52
N PRO A 115 -8.14 21.28 9.71
CA PRO A 115 -7.53 20.58 10.83
C PRO A 115 -8.36 19.40 11.36
N ALA A 116 -9.67 19.35 11.06
CA ALA A 116 -10.55 18.23 11.39
C ALA A 116 -10.50 17.07 10.38
N ASN A 117 -9.71 17.21 9.30
CA ASN A 117 -9.55 16.15 8.30
C ASN A 117 -8.46 15.15 8.71
N HIS A 118 -8.91 14.03 9.25
CA HIS A 118 -8.04 12.91 9.65
C HIS A 118 -8.02 11.76 8.63
N VAL A 119 -8.44 12.02 7.38
CA VAL A 119 -8.40 11.03 6.30
C VAL A 119 -6.96 10.81 5.84
N VAL A 120 -6.57 9.55 5.63
CA VAL A 120 -5.25 9.22 5.10
C VAL A 120 -5.06 9.88 3.74
N PRO A 121 -4.01 10.70 3.54
CA PRO A 121 -3.85 11.45 2.31
C PRO A 121 -3.43 10.55 1.15
N CYS A 122 -4.02 10.79 -0.02
CA CYS A 122 -3.55 10.33 -1.31
C CYS A 122 -2.36 11.19 -1.74
N LEU A 123 -1.15 10.63 -1.66
CA LEU A 123 0.10 11.31 -2.02
C LEU A 123 0.26 11.39 -3.54
N ASP A 124 -0.13 10.34 -4.24
CA ASP A 124 -0.01 10.21 -5.69
C ASP A 124 -0.98 9.14 -6.21
N THR A 125 -1.35 9.25 -7.49
CA THR A 125 -2.17 8.24 -8.16
C THR A 125 -1.96 8.24 -9.66
N PHE A 126 -2.00 7.05 -10.25
CA PHE A 126 -1.81 6.85 -11.68
C PHE A 126 -2.46 5.54 -12.14
N PRO A 127 -2.84 5.42 -13.42
CA PRO A 127 -3.55 4.25 -13.93
C PRO A 127 -2.68 2.98 -13.89
N ILE A 128 -3.32 1.83 -13.69
CA ILE A 128 -2.70 0.51 -13.81
C ILE A 128 -2.67 0.14 -15.30
N PRO A 129 -1.49 -0.16 -15.88
CA PRO A 129 -1.39 -0.58 -17.27
C PRO A 129 -2.29 -1.78 -17.58
N GLY A 130 -3.11 -1.67 -18.62
CA GLY A 130 -3.99 -2.76 -19.07
C GLY A 130 -5.28 -2.95 -18.26
N LYS A 131 -5.64 -2.02 -17.36
CA LYS A 131 -6.91 -2.03 -16.62
C LYS A 131 -7.65 -0.71 -16.85
N GLU A 132 -8.78 -0.75 -17.56
CA GLU A 132 -9.51 0.45 -18.01
C GLU A 132 -9.90 1.42 -16.88
N SER A 133 -10.22 0.91 -15.68
CA SER A 133 -10.59 1.73 -14.50
C SER A 133 -9.66 1.53 -13.30
N GLY A 134 -8.55 0.80 -13.47
CA GLY A 134 -7.65 0.48 -12.37
C GLY A 134 -6.65 1.59 -12.09
N HIS A 135 -6.44 1.94 -10.82
CA HIS A 135 -5.46 2.93 -10.38
C HIS A 135 -4.56 2.39 -9.28
N PHE A 136 -3.29 2.80 -9.32
CA PHE A 136 -2.45 2.80 -8.14
C PHE A 136 -2.75 4.05 -7.31
N VAL A 137 -2.86 3.87 -6.01
CA VAL A 137 -3.00 4.94 -5.03
C VAL A 137 -1.86 4.82 -4.04
N VAL A 138 -1.06 5.88 -3.91
CA VAL A 138 0.07 5.95 -3.00
C VAL A 138 -0.33 6.73 -1.76
N MET A 139 -0.12 6.13 -0.60
CA MET A 139 -0.46 6.68 0.72
C MET A 139 0.77 6.61 1.64
N PRO A 140 0.81 7.38 2.74
CA PRO A 140 1.83 7.19 3.77
C PRO A 140 1.77 5.76 4.32
N LEU A 141 2.93 5.19 4.67
CA LEU A 141 2.96 3.97 5.48
C LEU A 141 2.60 4.33 6.92
N LEU A 142 1.51 3.77 7.43
CA LEU A 142 1.02 4.00 8.80
C LEU A 142 1.17 2.73 9.65
N GLY A 143 1.43 2.91 10.94
CA GLY A 143 1.45 1.81 11.92
C GLY A 143 0.03 1.33 12.27
N GLN A 144 -0.06 0.16 12.88
CA GLN A 144 -1.35 -0.33 13.38
C GLN A 144 -1.79 0.49 14.59
N TYR A 145 -3.08 0.84 14.66
CA TYR A 145 -3.58 1.74 15.71
C TYR A 145 -3.55 1.11 17.11
N ASP A 146 -3.52 -0.23 17.19
CA ASP A 146 -3.53 -1.03 18.42
C ASP A 146 -2.13 -1.55 18.82
N GLU A 147 -1.10 -1.31 18.00
CA GLU A 147 0.27 -1.73 18.30
C GLU A 147 0.86 -0.97 19.51
N LEU A 148 0.49 0.29 19.67
CA LEU A 148 0.91 1.12 20.80
C LEU A 148 -0.23 1.23 21.82
N PRO A 149 -0.08 0.63 23.02
CA PRO A 149 -1.12 0.73 24.04
C PRO A 149 -1.21 2.16 24.58
N PHE A 150 -2.44 2.65 24.79
CA PHE A 150 -2.68 3.88 25.53
C PHE A 150 -2.21 3.71 26.98
N LYS A 151 -1.25 4.55 27.39
CA LYS A 151 -0.68 4.58 28.75
C LYS A 151 -1.31 5.66 29.62
N ARG A 152 -1.95 6.67 29.01
CA ARG A 152 -2.52 7.82 29.73
C ARG A 152 -3.89 8.23 29.19
N ILE A 153 -4.73 8.76 30.08
CA ILE A 153 -6.07 9.28 29.72
C ILE A 153 -6.03 10.36 28.63
N PRO A 154 -5.07 11.30 28.60
CA PRO A 154 -4.96 12.25 27.48
C PRO A 154 -4.77 11.59 26.12
N GLU A 155 -4.05 10.46 26.03
CA GLU A 155 -3.85 9.77 24.75
C GLU A 155 -5.16 9.15 24.23
N VAL A 156 -5.99 8.63 25.14
CA VAL A 156 -7.34 8.12 24.81
C VAL A 156 -8.26 9.27 24.39
N HIS A 157 -8.21 10.38 25.12
CA HIS A 157 -8.95 11.58 24.78
C HIS A 157 -8.59 12.10 23.38
N ASP A 158 -7.30 12.23 23.09
CA ASP A 158 -6.80 12.73 21.80
C ASP A 158 -7.21 11.80 20.64
N PHE A 159 -7.17 10.48 20.85
CA PHE A 159 -7.67 9.51 19.89
C PHE A 159 -9.19 9.67 19.62
N LEU A 160 -10.00 9.75 20.67
CA LEU A 160 -11.44 9.93 20.55
C LEU A 160 -11.80 11.27 19.89
N GLN A 161 -11.07 12.33 20.23
CA GLN A 161 -11.26 13.64 19.62
C GLN A 161 -11.02 13.59 18.11
N GLN A 162 -9.90 13.02 17.66
CA GLN A 162 -9.61 12.88 16.22
C GLN A 162 -10.68 12.04 15.50
N LEU A 163 -11.16 10.96 16.12
CA LEU A 163 -12.21 10.11 15.56
C LEU A 163 -13.55 10.86 15.39
N PHE A 164 -13.92 11.71 16.36
CA PHE A 164 -15.17 12.46 16.34
C PHE A 164 -15.13 13.69 15.42
N GLU A 165 -13.97 14.34 15.32
CA GLU A 165 -13.74 15.43 14.35
C GLU A 165 -13.95 14.94 12.91
N ALA A 166 -13.37 13.78 12.58
CA ALA A 166 -13.55 13.17 11.26
C ALA A 166 -15.02 12.83 10.96
N SER A 167 -15.74 12.30 11.95
CA SER A 167 -17.16 11.93 11.80
C SER A 167 -18.04 13.15 11.52
N THR A 168 -17.77 14.27 12.18
CA THR A 168 -18.54 15.52 12.00
C THR A 168 -18.28 16.14 10.62
N MET A 169 -17.05 16.03 10.11
CA MET A 169 -16.69 16.52 8.77
C MET A 169 -17.38 15.74 7.64
N ILE A 170 -17.53 14.42 7.78
CA ILE A 170 -18.13 13.55 6.74
C ILE A 170 -19.66 13.69 6.66
N MET A 171 -20.31 14.26 7.69
CA MET A 171 -21.75 14.46 7.75
C MET A 171 -22.27 15.75 7.08
N VAL A 172 -21.40 16.52 6.42
CA VAL A 172 -21.74 17.77 5.71
C VAL A 172 -21.52 17.61 4.22
#